data_AF-A0A6J4TNG2-F1
#
_entry.id   AF-A0A6J4TNG2-F1
#
_cell.length_a   1.000
_cell.length_b   1.000
_cell.length_c   1.000
_cell.angle_alpha   90.00
_cell.angle_beta   90.00
_cell.angle_gamma   90.00
#
_symmetry.space_group_name_H-M   'P 1'
#
loop_
_entity.id
_entity.type
_entity.pdbx_description
1 polymer ?
#
loop_
_entity_poly.entity_id
_entity_poly.type
_entity_poly.pdbx_seq_one_letter_code
_entity_poly.pdbx_strand_id
1 'polypeptide(L)'
;MEIRITVVDDAGAVSFVAPAHILKMLTAACAQGTADHRTLLNAASAYDADALTPILNGLWVFDEHNGASSVKEFILRAGWAPATEVPPFRVVDEDTRRRSLEGVGAGLVVFNLPARRIVQIQNAYNNLRRRDRGRIWRDGRPTRALYRYELPPEWRIVP
;
A
#
# COMPACT_ATOMS: atom_id res chain seq x y z
N MET A 1 -14.34 -0.84 -3.79
CA MET A 1 -13.71 0.50 -3.75
C MET A 1 -12.22 0.30 -3.73
N GLU A 2 -11.52 1.07 -4.55
CA GLU A 2 -10.07 1.13 -4.57
C GLU A 2 -9.56 2.32 -3.76
N ILE A 3 -8.30 2.25 -3.34
CA ILE A 3 -7.62 3.32 -2.62
C ILE A 3 -6.15 3.38 -3.02
N ARG A 4 -5.57 4.58 -3.03
CA ARG A 4 -4.13 4.78 -3.19
C ARG A 4 -3.46 4.48 -1.85
N ILE A 5 -2.40 3.68 -1.90
CA ILE A 5 -1.59 3.34 -0.73
C ILE A 5 -0.15 3.67 -1.07
N THR A 6 0.50 4.44 -0.19
CA THR A 6 1.94 4.71 -0.28
C THR A 6 2.62 4.15 0.96
N VAL A 7 3.64 3.33 0.78
CA VAL A 7 4.46 2.77 1.86
C VAL A 7 5.82 3.45 1.81
N VAL A 8 6.25 4.02 2.92
CA VAL A 8 7.57 4.65 3.10
C VAL A 8 8.40 3.77 4.02
N ASP A 9 9.61 3.44 3.58
CA ASP A 9 10.63 2.72 4.33
C ASP A 9 12.01 3.38 4.18
N ASP A 10 13.05 2.76 4.74
CA ASP A 10 14.41 3.31 4.70
C ASP A 10 15.01 3.34 3.28
N ALA A 11 14.47 2.58 2.32
CA ALA A 11 14.90 2.56 0.93
C ALA A 11 14.16 3.58 0.05
N GLY A 12 13.15 4.28 0.59
CA GLY A 12 12.36 5.28 -0.12
C GLY A 12 10.85 5.03 0.05
N ALA A 13 10.09 5.24 -1.02
CA ALA A 13 8.66 4.98 -0.99
C ALA A 13 8.17 4.22 -2.23
N VAL A 14 7.16 3.39 -2.02
CA VAL A 14 6.41 2.71 -3.09
C VAL A 14 4.95 3.12 -3.02
N SER A 15 4.29 3.18 -4.16
CA SER A 15 2.88 3.58 -4.24
C SER A 15 2.11 2.71 -5.22
N PHE A 16 0.87 2.38 -4.87
CA PHE A 16 0.02 1.47 -5.64
C PHE A 16 -1.46 1.71 -5.35
N VAL A 17 -2.31 1.29 -6.27
CA VAL A 17 -3.77 1.20 -6.07
C VAL A 17 -4.11 -0.20 -5.62
N ALA A 18 -5.02 -0.32 -4.66
CA ALA A 18 -5.49 -1.62 -4.21
C ALA A 18 -6.95 -1.57 -3.73
N PRO A 19 -7.63 -2.74 -3.62
CA PRO A 19 -8.88 -2.85 -2.88
C PRO A 19 -8.76 -2.28 -1.45
N ALA A 20 -9.69 -1.41 -1.07
CA ALA A 20 -9.59 -0.68 0.20
C ALA A 20 -9.64 -1.57 1.46
N HIS A 21 -10.12 -2.81 1.35
CA HIS A 21 -10.10 -3.77 2.47
C HIS A 21 -8.68 -4.14 2.92
N ILE A 22 -7.69 -3.97 2.05
CA ILE A 22 -6.28 -4.26 2.32
C ILE A 22 -5.71 -3.34 3.41
N LEU A 23 -6.28 -2.14 3.63
CA LEU A 23 -5.79 -1.21 4.66
C LEU A 23 -5.69 -1.86 6.05
N LYS A 24 -6.68 -2.67 6.43
CA LYS A 24 -6.65 -3.40 7.72
C LYS A 24 -5.59 -4.51 7.75
N MET A 25 -5.31 -5.13 6.60
CA MET A 25 -4.30 -6.19 6.46
C MET A 25 -2.89 -5.62 6.59
N LEU A 26 -2.62 -4.49 5.94
CA LEU A 26 -1.37 -3.76 6.09
C LEU A 26 -1.19 -3.24 7.51
N THR A 27 -2.27 -2.74 8.13
CA THR A 27 -2.23 -2.32 9.54
C THR A 27 -1.92 -3.51 10.46
N ALA A 28 -2.51 -4.68 10.20
CA ALA A 28 -2.19 -5.90 10.94
C ALA A 28 -0.74 -6.36 10.72
N ALA A 29 -0.21 -6.23 9.51
CA ALA A 29 1.18 -6.53 9.21
C ALA A 29 2.16 -5.56 9.90
N CYS A 30 1.82 -4.27 9.99
CA CYS A 30 2.61 -3.29 10.77
C CYS A 30 2.75 -3.71 12.25
N ALA A 31 1.72 -4.33 12.84
CA ALA A 31 1.77 -4.84 14.20
C ALA A 31 2.77 -6.00 14.40
N GLN A 32 3.25 -6.62 13.31
CA GLN A 32 4.23 -7.71 13.33
C GLN A 32 5.68 -7.20 13.23
N GLY A 33 5.90 -5.88 13.21
CA GLY A 33 7.26 -5.29 13.19
C GLY A 33 7.94 -5.30 11.82
N THR A 34 7.15 -5.15 10.75
CA THR A 34 7.66 -5.08 9.36
C THR A 34 8.54 -3.84 9.16
N ALA A 35 9.74 -4.02 8.62
CA ALA A 35 10.73 -2.95 8.48
C ALA A 35 10.67 -2.24 7.12
N ASP A 36 10.22 -2.93 6.07
CA ASP A 36 10.21 -2.42 4.70
C ASP A 36 8.92 -2.80 3.96
N HIS A 37 8.70 -2.22 2.78
CA HIS A 37 7.51 -2.51 1.97
C HIS A 37 7.38 -3.98 1.59
N ARG A 38 8.49 -4.70 1.35
CA ARG A 38 8.46 -6.12 0.93
C ARG A 38 7.98 -7.00 2.07
N THR A 39 8.56 -6.83 3.26
CA THR A 39 8.17 -7.54 4.48
C THR A 39 6.73 -7.20 4.89
N LEU A 40 6.32 -5.92 4.75
CA LEU A 40 4.94 -5.50 4.98
C LEU A 40 3.94 -6.21 4.05
N LEU A 41 4.18 -6.15 2.74
CA LEU A 41 3.29 -6.74 1.75
C LEU A 41 3.26 -8.27 1.87
N ASN A 42 4.42 -8.92 2.05
CA ASN A 42 4.49 -10.36 2.24
C ASN A 42 3.77 -10.82 3.52
N ALA A 43 3.90 -10.10 4.63
CA ALA A 43 3.17 -10.40 5.86
C ALA A 43 1.66 -10.24 5.68
N ALA A 44 1.22 -9.21 4.93
CA ALA A 44 -0.18 -9.00 4.63
C ALA A 44 -0.77 -10.05 3.66
N SER A 45 0.05 -10.70 2.82
CA SER A 45 -0.39 -11.77 1.90
C SER A 45 -0.95 -12.99 2.64
N ALA A 46 -0.61 -13.18 3.92
CA ALA A 46 -1.26 -14.20 4.76
C ALA A 46 -2.78 -14.00 4.83
N TYR A 47 -3.26 -12.76 4.70
CA TYR A 47 -4.67 -12.40 4.78
C TYR A 47 -5.36 -12.35 3.42
N ASP A 48 -4.66 -11.97 2.34
CA ASP A 48 -5.18 -11.90 0.96
C ASP A 48 -4.03 -11.90 -0.05
N ALA A 49 -3.57 -13.10 -0.44
CA ALA A 49 -2.48 -13.24 -1.39
C ALA A 49 -2.89 -12.80 -2.81
N ASP A 50 -4.15 -13.01 -3.20
CA ASP A 50 -4.65 -12.70 -4.54
C ASP A 50 -4.61 -11.20 -4.82
N ALA A 51 -4.92 -10.38 -3.80
CA ALA A 51 -4.91 -8.94 -3.96
C ALA A 51 -3.50 -8.33 -3.87
N LEU A 52 -2.55 -8.98 -3.19
CA LEU A 52 -1.18 -8.46 -3.02
C LEU A 52 -0.17 -8.97 -4.04
N THR A 53 -0.39 -10.15 -4.62
CA THR A 53 0.51 -10.72 -5.63
C THR A 53 0.69 -9.80 -6.85
N PRO A 54 -0.38 -9.22 -7.45
CA PRO A 54 -0.23 -8.28 -8.56
C PRO A 54 0.56 -7.02 -8.17
N ILE A 55 0.44 -6.57 -6.92
CA ILE A 55 1.15 -5.40 -6.41
C ILE A 55 2.65 -5.69 -6.31
N LEU A 56 3.00 -6.81 -5.68
CA LEU A 56 4.39 -7.28 -5.57
C LEU A 56 5.03 -7.48 -6.94
N ASN A 57 4.31 -8.13 -7.87
CA ASN A 57 4.79 -8.33 -9.23
C ASN A 57 4.97 -7.00 -9.98
N GLY A 58 4.04 -6.05 -9.82
CA GLY A 58 4.15 -4.73 -10.44
C GLY A 58 5.36 -3.94 -9.95
N LEU A 59 5.66 -4.01 -8.64
CA LEU A 59 6.87 -3.39 -8.08
C LEU A 59 8.14 -4.06 -8.62
N TRP A 60 8.14 -5.38 -8.78
CA TRP A 60 9.26 -6.10 -9.37
C TRP A 60 9.49 -5.72 -10.83
N VAL A 61 8.42 -5.63 -11.63
CA VAL A 61 8.49 -5.14 -13.02
C VAL A 61 9.01 -3.70 -13.07
N PHE A 62 8.56 -2.83 -12.17
CA PHE A 62 9.09 -1.47 -12.06
C PHE A 62 10.60 -1.49 -11.80
N ASP A 63 11.05 -2.26 -10.81
CA ASP A 63 12.46 -2.39 -10.41
C ASP A 63 13.35 -2.91 -11.57
N GLU A 64 12.85 -3.86 -12.35
CA GLU A 64 13.57 -4.45 -13.49
C GLU A 64 13.72 -3.46 -14.66
N HIS A 65 12.68 -2.68 -14.95
CA HIS A 65 12.64 -1.82 -16.15
C HIS A 65 13.06 -0.36 -15.88
N ASN A 66 13.04 0.07 -14.62
CA ASN A 66 13.24 1.46 -14.22
C ASN A 66 14.36 1.58 -13.20
N GLY A 67 15.58 1.28 -13.65
CA GLY A 67 16.81 1.72 -12.97
C GLY A 67 16.93 3.26 -12.98
N ALA A 68 17.93 3.80 -12.28
CA ALA A 68 18.13 5.24 -12.06
C ALA A 68 18.13 6.11 -13.34
N SER A 69 18.20 5.52 -14.53
CA SER A 69 18.22 6.19 -15.84
C SER A 69 16.96 6.06 -16.70
N SER A 70 15.92 5.27 -16.34
CA SER A 70 14.78 4.98 -17.25
C SER A 70 13.35 5.20 -16.70
N VAL A 71 13.18 5.84 -15.55
CA VAL A 71 11.86 6.21 -14.97
C VAL A 71 10.94 6.96 -15.95
N LYS A 72 11.53 7.67 -16.92
CA LYS A 72 10.82 8.38 -17.98
C LYS A 72 9.85 7.50 -18.76
N GLU A 73 10.16 6.22 -18.99
CA GLU A 73 9.27 5.35 -19.79
C GLU A 73 8.03 4.93 -18.99
N PHE A 74 8.19 4.65 -17.69
CA PHE A 74 7.06 4.51 -16.76
C PHE A 74 6.22 5.78 -16.73
N ILE A 75 6.85 6.95 -16.56
CA ILE A 75 6.14 8.24 -16.49
C ILE A 75 5.40 8.54 -17.80
N LEU A 76 5.99 8.23 -18.96
CA LEU A 76 5.34 8.42 -20.25
C LEU A 76 4.10 7.52 -20.36
N ARG A 77 4.18 6.25 -19.96
CA ARG A 77 3.02 5.33 -19.98
C ARG A 77 1.98 5.69 -18.92
N ALA A 78 2.40 5.99 -17.70
CA ALA A 78 1.54 6.40 -16.59
C ALA A 78 0.95 7.80 -16.80
N GLY A 79 1.60 8.66 -17.58
CA GLY A 79 1.19 10.02 -17.93
C GLY A 79 -0.22 10.06 -18.53
N TRP A 80 -0.56 9.06 -19.34
CA TRP A 80 -1.84 8.94 -20.03
C TRP A 80 -2.83 8.02 -19.31
N ALA A 81 -2.38 7.26 -18.32
CA ALA A 81 -3.24 6.33 -17.59
C ALA A 81 -4.10 7.08 -16.55
N PRO A 82 -5.38 6.71 -16.40
CA PRO A 82 -6.18 7.08 -15.24
C PRO A 82 -5.46 6.71 -13.94
N ALA A 83 -5.63 7.49 -12.87
CA ALA A 83 -4.95 7.25 -11.60
C ALA A 83 -5.23 5.84 -11.03
N THR A 84 -6.42 5.28 -11.28
CA THR A 84 -6.81 3.91 -10.89
C THR A 84 -6.03 2.81 -11.63
N GLU A 85 -5.49 3.12 -12.80
CA GLU A 85 -4.81 2.16 -13.68
C GLU A 85 -3.28 2.29 -13.63
N VAL A 86 -2.75 3.25 -12.87
CA VAL A 86 -1.30 3.41 -12.71
C VAL A 86 -0.75 2.18 -11.97
N PRO A 87 0.15 1.40 -12.60
CA PRO A 87 0.71 0.20 -11.98
C PRO A 87 1.57 0.57 -10.77
N PRO A 88 1.82 -0.36 -9.82
CA PRO A 88 2.70 -0.13 -8.68
C PRO A 88 4.05 0.45 -9.08
N PHE A 89 4.55 1.43 -8.31
CA PHE A 89 5.78 2.15 -8.67
C PHE A 89 6.58 2.62 -7.46
N ARG A 90 7.86 2.94 -7.68
CA ARG A 90 8.69 3.66 -6.70
C ARG A 90 8.57 5.17 -6.88
N VAL A 91 8.58 5.88 -5.76
CA VAL A 91 8.69 7.35 -5.73
C VAL A 91 10.17 7.72 -5.79
N VAL A 92 10.62 8.18 -6.95
CA VAL A 92 12.04 8.41 -7.27
C VAL A 92 12.32 9.81 -7.82
N ASP A 93 11.29 10.54 -8.23
CA ASP A 93 11.35 11.90 -8.74
C ASP A 93 10.06 12.67 -8.44
N GLU A 94 9.97 13.93 -8.89
CA GLU A 94 8.82 14.78 -8.61
C GLU A 94 7.53 14.31 -9.29
N ASP A 95 7.63 13.69 -10.47
CA ASP A 95 6.46 13.17 -11.19
C ASP A 95 5.85 11.98 -10.46
N THR A 96 6.68 11.00 -10.10
CA THR A 96 6.24 9.86 -9.28
C THR A 96 5.77 10.32 -7.89
N ARG A 97 6.40 11.35 -7.31
CA ARG A 97 5.94 11.95 -6.05
C ARG A 97 4.54 12.53 -6.18
N ARG A 98 4.30 13.38 -7.17
CA ARG A 98 2.97 13.96 -7.44
C ARG A 98 1.91 12.86 -7.62
N ARG A 99 2.20 11.85 -8.42
CA ARG A 99 1.32 10.68 -8.62
C ARG A 99 1.02 9.93 -7.33
N SER A 100 2.00 9.77 -6.43
CA SER A 100 1.80 9.08 -5.16
C SER A 100 0.84 9.81 -4.19
N LEU A 101 0.60 11.10 -4.44
CA LEU A 101 -0.32 11.96 -3.69
C LEU A 101 -1.70 12.08 -4.34
N GLU A 102 -1.86 11.54 -5.55
CA GLU A 102 -3.16 11.47 -6.23
C GLU A 102 -3.99 10.32 -5.64
N GLY A 103 -4.92 10.67 -4.75
CA GLY A 103 -5.90 9.74 -4.21
C GLY A 103 -6.84 9.17 -5.28
N VAL A 104 -7.35 7.96 -5.06
CA VAL A 104 -8.30 7.30 -5.96
C VAL A 104 -9.46 6.72 -5.17
N GLY A 105 -10.67 6.75 -5.72
CA GLY A 105 -11.86 6.13 -5.12
C GLY A 105 -12.07 6.53 -3.66
N ALA A 106 -11.71 5.63 -2.73
CA ALA A 106 -11.81 5.85 -1.29
C ALA A 106 -10.78 6.85 -0.72
N GLY A 107 -9.77 7.25 -1.49
CA GLY A 107 -8.78 8.27 -1.12
C GLY A 107 -7.33 7.81 -1.19
N LEU A 108 -6.54 8.19 -0.18
CA LEU A 108 -5.09 7.98 -0.08
C LEU A 108 -4.70 7.75 1.40
N VAL A 109 -3.93 6.68 1.64
CA VAL A 109 -3.33 6.38 2.95
C VAL A 109 -1.83 6.15 2.81
N VAL A 110 -1.04 6.71 3.73
CA VAL A 110 0.41 6.55 3.79
C VAL A 110 0.81 5.73 5.01
N PHE A 111 1.53 4.64 4.79
CA PHE A 111 2.18 3.83 5.84
C PHE A 111 3.66 4.21 5.90
N ASN A 112 4.05 5.02 6.88
CA ASN A 112 5.43 5.38 7.12
C ASN A 112 6.01 4.46 8.20
N LEU A 113 6.78 3.46 7.77
CA LEU A 113 7.32 2.43 8.64
C LEU A 113 8.41 2.97 9.61
N PRO A 114 9.40 3.77 9.16
CA PRO A 114 10.43 4.30 10.06
C PRO A 114 9.86 5.20 11.15
N ALA A 115 8.87 6.03 10.81
CA ALA A 115 8.18 6.89 11.77
C ALA A 115 7.05 6.18 12.54
N ARG A 116 6.79 4.90 12.24
CA ARG A 116 5.69 4.08 12.80
C ARG A 116 4.36 4.84 12.77
N ARG A 117 4.03 5.39 11.59
CA ARG A 117 2.89 6.30 11.42
C ARG A 117 2.05 5.91 10.21
N ILE A 118 0.74 5.81 10.43
CA ILE A 118 -0.26 5.63 9.38
C ILE A 118 -1.01 6.95 9.22
N VAL A 119 -0.87 7.61 8.07
CA VAL A 119 -1.50 8.90 7.74
C VAL A 119 -2.69 8.64 6.82
N GLN A 120 -3.89 9.03 7.25
CA GLN A 120 -5.14 8.82 6.51
C GLN A 120 -5.58 10.09 5.79
N ILE A 121 -4.74 10.56 4.85
CA ILE A 121 -4.92 11.82 4.10
C ILE A 121 -6.36 11.95 3.59
N GLN A 122 -6.88 10.89 2.99
CA GLN A 122 -8.30 10.73 2.71
C GLN A 122 -8.66 9.25 2.82
N ASN A 123 -9.62 8.91 3.69
CA ASN A 123 -10.08 7.54 3.83
C ASN A 123 -11.61 7.50 4.02
N ALA A 124 -12.33 7.42 2.91
CA ALA A 124 -13.78 7.26 2.88
C ALA A 124 -14.24 5.81 3.02
N TYR A 125 -13.32 4.84 3.11
CA TYR A 125 -13.67 3.42 3.23
C TYR A 125 -13.98 3.04 4.67
N ASN A 126 -13.01 3.17 5.58
CA ASN A 126 -13.19 2.91 7.00
C ASN A 126 -12.00 3.43 7.79
N ASN A 127 -12.24 4.17 8.88
CA ASN A 127 -11.19 4.67 9.76
C ASN A 127 -10.41 3.51 10.39
N LEU A 128 -9.09 3.53 10.19
CA LEU A 128 -8.18 2.59 10.83
C LEU A 128 -8.12 2.84 12.33
N ARG A 129 -8.04 1.75 13.10
CA ARG A 129 -8.03 1.76 14.55
C ARG A 129 -6.79 1.06 15.05
N ARG A 130 -6.31 1.44 16.24
CA ARG A 130 -5.17 0.76 16.88
C ARG A 130 -5.43 -0.72 17.09
N ARG A 131 -6.64 -1.09 17.51
CA ARG A 131 -7.07 -2.47 17.71
C ARG A 131 -8.31 -2.73 16.88
N ASP A 132 -8.27 -3.74 16.03
CA ASP A 132 -9.40 -4.12 15.19
C ASP A 132 -9.28 -5.59 14.72
N ARG A 133 -10.24 -6.00 13.89
CA ARG A 133 -10.29 -7.27 13.19
C ARG A 133 -10.59 -7.08 11.71
N GLY A 134 -10.15 -8.04 10.92
CA GLY A 134 -10.47 -8.15 9.50
C GLY A 134 -10.79 -9.60 9.13
N ARG A 135 -11.38 -9.80 7.95
CA ARG A 135 -11.59 -11.13 7.38
C ARG A 135 -10.39 -11.54 6.56
N ILE A 136 -10.06 -12.82 6.60
CA ILE A 136 -9.14 -13.44 5.63
C ILE A 136 -9.88 -13.60 4.31
N TRP A 137 -9.22 -13.32 3.20
CA TRP A 137 -9.71 -13.48 1.84
C TRP A 137 -8.95 -14.61 1.13
N ARG A 138 -9.68 -15.36 0.32
CA ARG A 138 -9.20 -16.46 -0.52
C ARG A 138 -10.02 -16.48 -1.80
N ASP A 139 -9.37 -16.69 -2.93
CA ASP A 139 -9.98 -16.73 -4.26
C ASP A 139 -10.82 -15.47 -4.54
N GLY A 140 -10.27 -14.30 -4.15
CA GLY A 140 -10.94 -13.00 -4.27
C GLY A 140 -12.22 -12.83 -3.44
N ARG A 141 -12.49 -13.72 -2.47
CA ARG A 141 -13.70 -13.68 -1.62
C ARG A 141 -13.37 -13.69 -0.13
N PRO A 142 -14.16 -13.00 0.71
CA PRO A 142 -13.98 -13.05 2.15
C PRO A 142 -14.40 -14.42 2.70
N THR A 143 -13.54 -14.99 3.55
CA THR A 143 -13.84 -16.23 4.29
C THR A 143 -14.57 -15.93 5.61
N ARG A 144 -14.98 -16.98 6.33
CA ARG A 144 -15.49 -16.85 7.70
C ARG A 144 -14.39 -16.60 8.74
N ALA A 145 -13.12 -16.84 8.39
CA ALA A 145 -12.01 -16.68 9.32
C ALA A 145 -11.68 -15.19 9.52
N LEU A 146 -11.39 -14.83 10.77
CA LEU A 146 -11.01 -13.48 11.17
C LEU A 146 -9.59 -13.47 11.69
N TYR A 147 -8.82 -12.44 11.32
CA TYR A 147 -7.62 -12.05 12.04
C TYR A 147 -7.93 -10.88 12.97
N ARG A 148 -7.11 -10.71 13.99
CA ARG A 148 -7.14 -9.58 14.92
C ARG A 148 -5.76 -8.97 14.97
N TYR A 149 -5.70 -7.67 15.21
CA TYR A 149 -4.43 -6.99 15.43
C TYR A 149 -4.57 -5.92 16.50
N GLU A 150 -3.44 -5.57 17.08
CA GLU A 150 -3.27 -4.42 17.95
C GLU A 150 -1.92 -3.80 17.61
N LEU A 151 -1.94 -2.56 17.13
CA LEU A 151 -0.70 -1.83 16.86
C LEU A 151 0.03 -1.53 18.17
N PRO A 152 1.36 -1.75 18.21
CA PRO A 152 2.19 -1.38 19.35
C PRO A 152 2.05 0.11 19.75
N PRO A 153 2.32 0.47 21.02
CA PRO A 153 2.09 1.82 21.54
C PRO A 153 2.75 2.96 20.77
N GLU A 154 3.92 2.70 20.20
CA GLU A 154 4.70 3.64 19.39
C GLU A 154 4.04 4.01 18.05
N TRP A 155 3.11 3.19 17.55
CA TRP A 155 2.45 3.43 16.28
C TRP A 155 1.37 4.49 16.41
N ARG A 156 1.39 5.47 15.51
CA ARG A 156 0.36 6.53 15.47
C ARG A 156 -0.49 6.39 14.22
N ILE A 157 -1.80 6.53 14.40
CA ILE A 157 -2.75 6.71 13.29
C ILE A 157 -3.17 8.18 13.34
N VAL A 158 -2.94 8.91 12.25
CA VAL A 158 -3.25 10.34 12.15
C VAL A 158 -4.10 10.60 10.90
N PRO A 159 -4.95 11.65 10.91
CA PRO A 159 -5.55 12.16 9.68
C PRO A 159 -4.47 12.67 8.72
#